data_AF-A0A0E3S5I7-F1
#
_entry.id   AF-A0A0E3S5I7-F1
#
_cell.length_a   1.000
_cell.length_b   1.000
_cell.length_c   1.000
_cell.angle_alpha   90.00
_cell.angle_beta   90.00
_cell.angle_gamma   90.00
#
_symmetry.space_group_name_H-M   'P 1'
#
loop_
_entity.id
_entity.type
_entity.pdbx_description
1 polymer ?
#
loop_
_entity_poly.entity_id
_entity_poly.type
_entity_poly.pdbx_seq_one_letter_code
_entity_poly.pdbx_strand_id
1 'polypeptide(L)'
;MLDEIFKASSAILNSLLTILNERKYHNGKEIVDVPLLSVFGASNELPEEDESLEALYDRFLFRYRLSYIQDDENFKNLLFREPEDFRPIASLPVSEIERLRKSANFLPVDPDVEIIITELRRNLQLQEIEISDRRWKRIVQVLKVAACSSGCPAVDRTMALLLQHMLWNLPEERETIRKTVFKLVVSGGTNTEKLRLDSEDLKTALNIALKNELPVGVVCDSCGEEFRLREKLELHHAACPNHSYTLKHEGNKQEANKQEANKQEANKQEANKQEANSRIYPYDNLVREIESLHERSGKKNTLSQSQREVFEKEFKTLAGRVNRVKQRLEEEKELLRNLMDANIWLSISDKNEALLLHDTGSAQLSGTEALIGEIESLLVLQNKEFRSGESISENFKSGDFRSGDFRSAKSGYSDPDAAKPKAKVQVPDLGSNAGGFMKGLGSRFKLR
;
A
#
# COMPACT_ATOMS: atom_id res chain seq x y z
N MET A 1 -34.42 -14.38 -22.18
CA MET A 1 -34.05 -14.80 -20.82
C MET A 1 -33.81 -16.30 -20.88
N LEU A 2 -32.73 -16.78 -20.28
CA LEU A 2 -32.38 -18.20 -20.20
C LEU A 2 -32.43 -18.58 -18.73
N ASP A 3 -33.36 -19.46 -18.36
CA ASP A 3 -33.49 -19.94 -16.99
C ASP A 3 -32.84 -21.33 -16.87
N GLU A 4 -32.32 -21.63 -15.68
CA GLU A 4 -31.53 -22.83 -15.38
C GLU A 4 -30.41 -23.12 -16.40
N ILE A 5 -29.67 -22.08 -16.78
CA ILE A 5 -28.78 -22.12 -17.96
C ILE A 5 -27.70 -23.21 -17.92
N PHE A 6 -27.27 -23.64 -16.73
CA PHE A 6 -26.25 -24.69 -16.57
C PHE A 6 -26.77 -26.13 -16.72
N LYS A 7 -28.10 -26.32 -16.80
CA LYS A 7 -28.71 -27.64 -17.04
C LYS A 7 -28.88 -27.96 -18.53
N ALA A 8 -28.45 -27.06 -19.42
CA ALA A 8 -28.56 -27.25 -20.85
C ALA A 8 -27.60 -28.34 -21.35
N SER A 9 -28.00 -29.07 -22.40
CA SER A 9 -27.12 -30.07 -23.03
C SER A 9 -25.94 -29.40 -23.75
N SER A 10 -24.84 -30.14 -23.92
CA SER A 10 -23.62 -29.63 -24.59
C SER A 10 -23.88 -29.09 -26.01
N ALA A 11 -24.81 -29.68 -26.76
CA ALA A 11 -25.22 -29.18 -28.07
C ALA A 11 -25.86 -27.78 -28.00
N ILE A 12 -26.69 -27.53 -26.98
CA ILE A 12 -27.33 -26.24 -26.75
C ILE A 12 -26.28 -25.23 -26.28
N LEU A 13 -25.39 -25.60 -25.35
CA LEU A 13 -24.32 -24.74 -24.86
C LEU A 13 -23.41 -24.24 -26.00
N ASN A 14 -22.99 -25.13 -26.90
CA ASN A 14 -22.18 -24.76 -28.08
C ASN A 14 -22.90 -23.80 -29.03
N SER A 15 -24.20 -24.04 -29.24
CA SER A 15 -25.03 -23.14 -30.05
C SER A 15 -25.16 -21.76 -29.38
N LEU A 16 -25.37 -21.71 -28.06
CA LEU A 16 -25.43 -20.48 -27.28
C LEU A 16 -24.09 -19.73 -27.30
N LEU A 17 -22.96 -20.42 -27.19
CA LEU A 17 -21.63 -19.82 -27.31
C LEU A 17 -21.47 -19.12 -28.67
N THR A 18 -21.88 -19.76 -29.76
CA THR A 18 -21.84 -19.17 -31.11
C THR A 18 -22.71 -17.91 -31.20
N ILE A 19 -23.93 -17.97 -30.67
CA ILE A 19 -24.86 -16.82 -30.62
C ILE A 19 -24.30 -15.68 -29.77
N LEU A 20 -23.69 -15.98 -28.62
CA LEU A 20 -23.12 -14.97 -27.72
C LEU A 20 -21.87 -14.31 -28.29
N ASN A 21 -21.10 -15.04 -29.12
CA ASN A 21 -19.80 -14.62 -29.62
C ASN A 21 -19.87 -13.94 -30.97
N GLU A 22 -20.48 -14.64 -31.91
CA GLU A 22 -20.49 -14.28 -33.33
C GLU A 22 -21.79 -13.58 -33.72
N ARG A 23 -22.80 -13.59 -32.84
CA ARG A 23 -24.17 -13.15 -33.15
C ARG A 23 -24.74 -13.90 -34.34
N LYS A 24 -24.39 -15.18 -34.48
CA LYS A 24 -24.81 -16.05 -35.57
C LYS A 24 -25.41 -17.35 -35.06
N TYR A 25 -26.31 -17.92 -35.85
CA TYR A 25 -26.94 -19.20 -35.61
C TYR A 25 -26.85 -20.08 -36.85
N HIS A 26 -26.44 -21.34 -36.66
CA HIS A 26 -26.36 -22.33 -37.73
C HIS A 26 -27.70 -23.07 -37.85
N ASN A 27 -28.48 -22.74 -38.86
CA ASN A 27 -29.73 -23.42 -39.18
C ASN A 27 -29.48 -24.45 -40.29
N GLY A 28 -28.96 -25.61 -39.91
CA GLY A 28 -28.53 -26.65 -40.86
C GLY A 28 -27.34 -26.17 -41.70
N LYS A 29 -27.57 -25.85 -42.98
CA LYS A 29 -26.53 -25.33 -43.89
C LYS A 29 -26.49 -23.80 -43.96
N GLU A 30 -27.52 -23.11 -43.44
CA GLU A 30 -27.62 -21.67 -43.49
C GLU A 30 -27.08 -21.04 -42.20
N ILE A 31 -26.40 -19.90 -42.34
CA ILE A 31 -25.92 -19.10 -41.21
C ILE A 31 -26.75 -17.83 -41.16
N VAL A 32 -27.44 -17.62 -40.04
CA VAL A 32 -28.36 -16.50 -39.84
C VAL A 32 -27.81 -15.55 -38.77
N ASP A 33 -27.86 -14.25 -39.03
CA ASP A 33 -27.51 -13.23 -38.04
C ASP A 33 -28.61 -13.12 -36.97
N VAL A 34 -28.20 -13.08 -35.71
CA VAL A 34 -29.09 -12.99 -34.55
C VAL A 34 -29.07 -11.55 -34.03
N PRO A 35 -30.21 -10.81 -34.06
CA PRO A 35 -30.30 -9.41 -33.63
C PRO A 35 -30.33 -9.28 -32.09
N LEU A 36 -29.33 -9.87 -31.43
CA LEU A 36 -29.29 -10.01 -29.99
C LEU A 36 -28.76 -8.74 -29.31
N LEU A 37 -29.64 -8.04 -28.59
CA LEU A 37 -29.29 -6.85 -27.82
C LEU A 37 -28.67 -7.19 -26.46
N SER A 38 -29.35 -8.04 -25.68
CA SER A 38 -28.92 -8.46 -24.34
C SER A 38 -29.36 -9.90 -24.07
N VAL A 39 -28.62 -10.58 -23.18
CA VAL A 39 -28.97 -11.90 -22.67
C VAL A 39 -28.92 -11.84 -21.16
N PHE A 40 -29.96 -12.39 -20.55
CA PHE A 40 -30.05 -12.61 -19.11
C PHE A 40 -30.09 -14.12 -18.89
N GLY A 41 -29.13 -14.62 -18.13
CA GLY A 41 -29.08 -15.99 -17.65
C GLY A 41 -29.42 -16.03 -16.17
N ALA A 42 -30.22 -16.99 -15.75
CA ALA A 42 -30.53 -17.29 -14.36
C ALA A 42 -30.17 -18.76 -14.07
N SER A 43 -29.72 -19.01 -12.85
CA SER A 43 -29.45 -20.35 -12.33
C SER A 43 -29.46 -20.30 -10.80
N ASN A 44 -29.91 -21.38 -10.18
CA ASN A 44 -29.83 -21.57 -8.73
C ASN A 44 -28.48 -22.16 -8.29
N GLU A 45 -27.73 -22.74 -9.23
CA GLU A 45 -26.47 -23.42 -9.01
C GLU A 45 -25.35 -22.72 -9.80
N LEU A 46 -24.11 -22.89 -9.35
CA LEU A 46 -22.91 -22.52 -10.11
C LEU A 46 -22.61 -23.62 -11.14
N PRO A 47 -21.90 -23.30 -12.24
CA PRO A 47 -21.52 -24.33 -13.21
C PRO A 47 -20.65 -25.39 -12.53
N GLU A 48 -20.87 -26.66 -12.87
CA GLU A 48 -19.92 -27.74 -12.54
C GLU A 48 -18.59 -27.50 -13.26
N GLU A 49 -17.53 -28.19 -12.82
CA GLU A 49 -16.18 -28.16 -13.43
C GLU A 49 -16.20 -28.82 -14.83
N ASP A 50 -16.83 -28.14 -15.78
CA ASP A 50 -16.90 -28.47 -17.20
C ASP A 50 -16.45 -27.26 -18.02
N GLU A 51 -15.46 -27.46 -18.88
CA GLU A 51 -14.86 -26.41 -19.71
C GLU A 51 -15.90 -25.62 -20.52
N SER A 52 -16.96 -26.28 -21.01
CA SER A 52 -18.01 -25.64 -21.81
C SER A 52 -18.91 -24.74 -20.97
N LEU A 53 -19.21 -25.14 -19.73
CA LEU A 53 -19.98 -24.34 -18.78
C LEU A 53 -19.17 -23.15 -18.27
N GLU A 54 -17.89 -23.33 -17.99
CA GLU A 54 -16.98 -22.25 -17.61
C GLU A 54 -16.80 -21.22 -18.74
N ALA A 55 -16.61 -21.71 -19.97
CA ALA A 55 -16.51 -20.87 -21.15
C ALA A 55 -17.78 -20.05 -21.40
N LEU A 56 -18.95 -20.64 -21.13
CA LEU A 56 -20.23 -19.94 -21.17
C LEU A 56 -20.35 -18.94 -20.03
N TYR A 57 -19.98 -19.32 -18.81
CA TYR A 57 -20.06 -18.46 -17.63
C TYR A 57 -19.20 -17.21 -17.79
N ASP A 58 -18.00 -17.29 -18.38
CA ASP A 58 -17.18 -16.12 -18.73
C ASP A 58 -17.82 -15.18 -19.79
N ARG A 59 -18.86 -15.63 -20.52
CA ARG A 59 -19.63 -14.75 -21.43
C ARG A 59 -20.60 -13.84 -20.69
N PHE A 60 -20.97 -14.17 -19.46
CA PHE A 60 -21.81 -13.33 -18.61
C PHE A 60 -20.94 -12.34 -17.83
N LEU A 61 -20.87 -11.11 -18.35
CA LEU A 61 -20.05 -10.05 -17.77
C LEU A 61 -20.56 -9.58 -16.41
N PHE A 62 -21.86 -9.30 -16.31
CA PHE A 62 -22.48 -8.87 -15.07
C PHE A 62 -22.98 -10.08 -14.29
N ARG A 63 -22.71 -10.10 -13.00
CA ARG A 63 -23.10 -11.19 -12.11
C ARG A 63 -23.71 -10.62 -10.85
N TYR A 64 -24.88 -11.16 -10.50
CA TYR A 64 -25.65 -10.77 -9.33
C TYR A 64 -26.14 -12.03 -8.61
N ARG A 65 -25.88 -12.07 -7.31
CA ARG A 65 -26.55 -13.01 -6.40
C ARG A 65 -27.80 -12.33 -5.86
N LEU A 66 -28.95 -12.87 -6.21
CA LEU A 66 -30.24 -12.38 -5.75
C LEU A 66 -30.65 -13.12 -4.47
N SER A 67 -31.27 -12.39 -3.55
CA SER A 67 -31.90 -12.93 -2.34
C SER A 67 -33.39 -12.62 -2.39
N TYR A 68 -34.17 -13.31 -1.56
CA TYR A 68 -35.56 -12.92 -1.32
C TYR A 68 -35.65 -11.47 -0.83
N ILE A 69 -36.80 -10.83 -1.08
CA ILE A 69 -37.07 -9.47 -0.61
C ILE A 69 -36.90 -9.42 0.91
N GLN A 70 -36.10 -8.47 1.38
CA GLN A 70 -35.79 -8.30 2.81
C GLN A 70 -36.63 -7.18 3.46
N ASP A 71 -37.12 -6.23 2.66
CA ASP A 71 -37.88 -5.09 3.14
C ASP A 71 -39.38 -5.37 3.11
N ASP A 72 -40.04 -5.17 4.24
CA ASP A 72 -41.46 -5.51 4.43
C ASP A 72 -42.39 -4.70 3.51
N GLU A 73 -42.06 -3.44 3.23
CA GLU A 73 -42.87 -2.61 2.32
C GLU A 73 -42.72 -3.07 0.87
N ASN A 74 -41.51 -3.38 0.42
CA ASN A 74 -41.28 -4.01 -0.88
C ASN A 74 -42.00 -5.37 -1.00
N PHE A 75 -42.04 -6.14 0.08
CA PHE A 75 -42.75 -7.43 0.10
C PHE A 75 -44.26 -7.23 0.02
N LYS A 76 -44.84 -6.29 0.78
CA LYS A 76 -46.25 -5.91 0.66
C LYS A 76 -46.57 -5.42 -0.76
N ASN A 77 -45.71 -4.57 -1.33
CA ASN A 77 -45.88 -4.09 -2.70
C ASN A 77 -45.86 -5.23 -3.72
N LEU A 78 -44.98 -6.23 -3.55
CA LEU A 78 -44.97 -7.41 -4.42
C LEU A 78 -46.28 -8.20 -4.33
N LEU A 79 -46.82 -8.37 -3.12
CA LEU A 79 -48.00 -9.21 -2.89
C LEU A 79 -49.33 -8.55 -3.25
N PHE A 80 -49.43 -7.24 -3.04
CA PHE A 80 -50.72 -6.53 -3.04
C PHE A 80 -50.88 -5.48 -4.15
N ARG A 81 -49.82 -5.17 -4.92
CA ARG A 81 -49.92 -4.22 -6.03
C ARG A 81 -50.36 -4.92 -7.31
N GLU A 82 -51.27 -4.30 -8.05
CA GLU A 82 -51.74 -4.84 -9.33
C GLU A 82 -50.73 -4.53 -10.45
N PRO A 83 -50.45 -5.48 -11.37
CA PRO A 83 -49.52 -5.27 -12.49
C PRO A 83 -49.92 -4.11 -13.42
N GLU A 84 -51.23 -3.83 -13.54
CA GLU A 84 -51.76 -2.76 -14.38
C GLU A 84 -51.35 -1.34 -13.94
N ASP A 85 -50.82 -1.19 -12.72
CA ASP A 85 -50.30 0.09 -12.21
C ASP A 85 -48.95 0.48 -12.83
N PHE A 86 -48.27 -0.44 -13.51
CA PHE A 86 -46.98 -0.15 -14.13
C PHE A 86 -47.16 0.59 -15.45
N ARG A 87 -46.73 1.86 -15.48
CA ARG A 87 -46.63 2.66 -16.70
C ARG A 87 -45.17 3.04 -16.96
N PRO A 88 -44.59 2.63 -18.10
CA PRO A 88 -43.23 3.02 -18.43
C PRO A 88 -43.18 4.54 -18.63
N ILE A 89 -42.30 5.20 -17.86
CA ILE A 89 -42.14 6.66 -17.88
C ILE A 89 -41.30 7.10 -19.09
N ALA A 90 -40.45 6.21 -19.61
CA ALA A 90 -39.57 6.45 -20.74
C ALA A 90 -39.48 5.24 -21.66
N SER A 91 -39.24 5.49 -22.95
CA SER A 91 -38.96 4.47 -23.95
C SER A 91 -37.74 4.92 -24.75
N LEU A 92 -36.82 4.00 -25.01
CA LEU A 92 -35.57 4.26 -25.71
C LEU A 92 -35.52 3.44 -27.00
N PRO A 93 -35.43 4.08 -28.19
CA PRO A 93 -35.37 3.35 -29.44
C PRO A 93 -34.02 2.64 -29.61
N VAL A 94 -34.04 1.48 -30.28
CA VAL A 94 -32.82 0.67 -30.50
C VAL A 94 -31.74 1.44 -31.27
N SER A 95 -32.13 2.33 -32.18
CA SER A 95 -31.20 3.19 -32.92
C SER A 95 -30.41 4.15 -32.02
N GLU A 96 -31.01 4.62 -30.92
CA GLU A 96 -30.29 5.44 -29.93
C GLU A 96 -29.29 4.62 -29.12
N ILE A 97 -29.62 3.37 -28.78
CA ILE A 97 -28.69 2.44 -28.13
C ILE A 97 -27.46 2.21 -29.03
N GLU A 98 -27.67 2.02 -30.33
CA GLU A 98 -26.57 1.85 -31.29
C GLU A 98 -25.71 3.10 -31.44
N ARG A 99 -26.35 4.28 -31.47
CA ARG A 99 -25.64 5.56 -31.49
C ARG A 99 -24.78 5.75 -30.25
N LEU A 100 -25.35 5.51 -29.06
CA LEU A 100 -24.64 5.59 -27.79
C LEU A 100 -23.42 4.65 -27.77
N ARG A 101 -23.61 3.39 -28.21
CA ARG A 101 -22.53 2.41 -28.30
C ARG A 101 -21.40 2.86 -29.23
N LYS A 102 -21.73 3.45 -30.39
CA LYS A 102 -20.74 3.98 -31.33
C LYS A 102 -19.98 5.16 -30.71
N SER A 103 -20.68 6.11 -30.10
CA SER A 103 -20.06 7.26 -29.44
C SER A 103 -19.14 6.85 -28.29
N ALA A 104 -19.58 5.91 -27.44
CA ALA A 104 -18.81 5.42 -26.30
C ALA A 104 -17.45 4.83 -26.70
N ASN A 105 -17.33 4.19 -27.87
CA ASN A 105 -16.05 3.62 -28.32
C ASN A 105 -14.91 4.65 -28.40
N PHE A 106 -15.24 5.89 -28.77
CA PHE A 106 -14.27 6.98 -28.93
C PHE A 106 -14.02 7.77 -27.64
N LEU A 107 -14.74 7.47 -26.57
CA LEU A 107 -14.58 8.18 -25.30
C LEU A 107 -13.18 7.89 -24.72
N PRO A 108 -12.40 8.93 -24.32
CA PRO A 108 -11.12 8.74 -23.67
C PRO A 108 -11.30 8.13 -22.27
N VAL A 109 -10.24 7.50 -21.78
CA VAL A 109 -10.16 6.91 -20.44
C VAL A 109 -9.12 7.69 -19.65
N ASP A 110 -9.46 8.11 -18.44
CA ASP A 110 -8.53 8.87 -17.62
C ASP A 110 -7.35 7.98 -17.16
N PRO A 111 -6.13 8.53 -17.03
CA PRO A 111 -4.96 7.77 -16.60
C PRO A 111 -5.15 7.06 -15.25
N ASP A 112 -5.91 7.67 -14.33
CA ASP A 112 -6.24 7.06 -13.04
C ASP A 112 -6.97 5.73 -13.20
N VAL A 113 -7.89 5.62 -14.17
CA VAL A 113 -8.63 4.38 -14.45
C VAL A 113 -7.69 3.29 -14.96
N GLU A 114 -6.71 3.64 -15.79
CA GLU A 114 -5.70 2.69 -16.27
C GLU A 114 -4.83 2.16 -15.11
N ILE A 115 -4.40 3.05 -14.21
CA ILE A 115 -3.65 2.67 -13.00
C ILE A 115 -4.52 1.78 -12.10
N ILE A 116 -5.77 2.15 -11.84
CA ILE A 116 -6.70 1.38 -11.02
C ILE A 116 -6.89 -0.02 -11.60
N ILE A 117 -7.17 -0.15 -12.89
CA ILE A 117 -7.41 -1.45 -13.54
C ILE A 117 -6.16 -2.34 -13.50
N THR A 118 -4.99 -1.77 -13.82
CA THR A 118 -3.73 -2.55 -13.83
C THR A 118 -3.31 -2.99 -12.43
N GLU A 119 -3.47 -2.13 -11.44
CA GLU A 119 -3.18 -2.47 -10.04
C GLU A 119 -4.22 -3.44 -9.47
N LEU A 120 -5.49 -3.30 -9.83
CA LEU A 120 -6.54 -4.25 -9.46
C LEU A 120 -6.24 -5.64 -10.02
N ARG A 121 -5.85 -5.74 -11.29
CA ARG A 121 -5.43 -7.02 -11.90
C ARG A 121 -4.31 -7.69 -11.09
N ARG A 122 -3.27 -6.93 -10.70
CA ARG A 122 -2.15 -7.46 -9.89
C ARG A 122 -2.62 -7.93 -8.52
N ASN A 123 -3.46 -7.15 -7.84
CA ASN A 123 -3.98 -7.51 -6.51
C ASN A 123 -4.84 -8.78 -6.56
N LEU A 124 -5.68 -8.92 -7.59
CA LEU A 124 -6.51 -10.12 -7.76
C LEU A 124 -5.69 -11.35 -8.11
N GLN A 125 -4.63 -11.22 -8.92
CA GLN A 125 -3.70 -12.32 -9.19
C GLN A 125 -2.97 -12.80 -7.93
N LEU A 126 -2.59 -11.88 -7.03
CA LEU A 126 -2.00 -12.24 -5.73
C LEU A 126 -2.99 -12.96 -4.79
N GLN A 127 -4.29 -12.79 -5.02
CA GLN A 127 -5.37 -13.46 -4.30
C GLN A 127 -5.85 -14.74 -5.00
N GLU A 128 -5.13 -15.20 -6.03
CA GLU A 128 -5.48 -16.38 -6.84
C GLU A 128 -6.83 -16.25 -7.58
N ILE A 129 -7.31 -15.02 -7.78
CA ILE A 129 -8.53 -14.72 -8.54
C ILE A 129 -8.13 -14.42 -9.99
N GLU A 130 -8.37 -15.39 -10.88
CA GLU A 130 -8.08 -15.25 -12.30
C GLU A 130 -9.24 -14.65 -13.10
N ILE A 131 -8.91 -13.65 -13.92
CA ILE A 131 -9.87 -12.95 -14.78
C ILE A 131 -9.30 -12.86 -16.18
N SER A 132 -10.07 -13.33 -17.16
CA SER A 132 -9.68 -13.36 -18.57
C SER A 132 -9.43 -11.95 -19.13
N ASP A 133 -8.41 -11.79 -19.99
CA ASP A 133 -8.13 -10.52 -20.70
C ASP A 133 -9.35 -10.05 -21.51
N ARG A 134 -10.13 -11.01 -22.01
CA ARG A 134 -11.40 -10.76 -22.69
C ARG A 134 -12.40 -10.03 -21.79
N ARG A 135 -12.53 -10.44 -20.53
CA ARG A 135 -13.43 -9.79 -19.58
C ARG A 135 -12.96 -8.37 -19.30
N TRP A 136 -11.67 -8.14 -19.06
CA TRP A 136 -11.11 -6.79 -18.90
C TRP A 136 -11.45 -5.85 -20.06
N LYS A 137 -11.30 -6.33 -21.31
CA LYS A 137 -11.67 -5.55 -22.50
C LYS A 137 -13.16 -5.18 -22.52
N ARG A 138 -14.04 -6.08 -22.09
CA ARG A 138 -15.50 -5.83 -22.00
C ARG A 138 -15.85 -4.89 -20.85
N ILE A 139 -15.17 -4.98 -19.72
CA ILE A 139 -15.31 -4.05 -18.60
C ILE A 139 -15.03 -2.62 -19.06
N VAL A 140 -13.90 -2.38 -19.74
CA VAL A 140 -13.58 -1.03 -20.25
C VAL A 140 -14.65 -0.51 -21.21
N GLN A 141 -15.23 -1.38 -22.06
CA GLN A 141 -16.36 -1.00 -22.91
C GLN A 141 -17.60 -0.59 -22.10
N VAL A 142 -17.91 -1.31 -21.02
CA VAL A 142 -18.99 -0.94 -20.11
C VAL A 142 -18.73 0.42 -19.46
N LEU A 143 -17.51 0.66 -18.96
CA LEU A 143 -17.17 1.94 -18.34
C LEU A 143 -17.32 3.11 -19.31
N LYS A 144 -16.91 2.92 -20.57
CA LYS A 144 -17.10 3.90 -21.64
C LYS A 144 -18.58 4.19 -21.92
N VAL A 145 -19.42 3.16 -21.96
CA VAL A 145 -20.86 3.32 -22.14
C VAL A 145 -21.48 4.04 -20.94
N ALA A 146 -21.10 3.67 -19.72
CA ALA A 146 -21.59 4.28 -18.48
C ALA A 146 -21.22 5.77 -18.39
N ALA A 147 -19.98 6.14 -18.72
CA ALA A 147 -19.55 7.53 -18.77
C ALA A 147 -20.28 8.30 -19.90
N CYS A 148 -20.40 7.70 -21.09
CA CYS A 148 -21.07 8.33 -22.23
C CYS A 148 -22.57 8.58 -21.96
N SER A 149 -23.28 7.65 -21.30
CA SER A 149 -24.68 7.83 -20.93
C SER A 149 -24.88 8.87 -19.83
N SER A 150 -23.87 9.07 -18.98
CA SER A 150 -23.85 10.14 -17.96
C SER A 150 -23.48 11.50 -18.54
N GLY A 151 -23.13 11.60 -19.83
CA GLY A 151 -22.68 12.83 -20.46
C GLY A 151 -21.26 13.25 -20.07
N CYS A 152 -20.47 12.35 -19.48
CA CYS A 152 -19.09 12.63 -19.08
C CYS A 152 -18.17 12.75 -20.31
N PRO A 153 -17.19 13.68 -20.30
CA PRO A 153 -16.25 13.86 -21.41
C PRO A 153 -15.19 12.74 -21.49
N ALA A 154 -14.97 12.00 -20.41
CA ALA A 154 -14.03 10.90 -20.29
C ALA A 154 -14.56 9.85 -19.29
N VAL A 155 -13.96 8.66 -19.30
CA VAL A 155 -14.17 7.67 -18.24
C VAL A 155 -13.33 8.07 -17.03
N ASP A 156 -13.99 8.58 -16.00
CA ASP A 156 -13.38 8.94 -14.74
C ASP A 156 -13.28 7.75 -13.77
N ARG A 157 -12.51 7.92 -12.69
CA ARG A 157 -12.25 6.87 -11.70
C ARG A 157 -13.50 6.36 -10.97
N THR A 158 -14.56 7.15 -10.83
CA THR A 158 -15.78 6.72 -10.12
C THR A 158 -16.53 5.64 -10.88
N MET A 159 -16.42 5.63 -12.22
CA MET A 159 -17.00 4.57 -13.07
C MET A 159 -16.41 3.20 -12.73
N ALA A 160 -15.16 3.15 -12.26
CA ALA A 160 -14.50 1.90 -11.92
C ALA A 160 -15.14 1.19 -10.70
N LEU A 161 -16.01 1.84 -9.92
CA LEU A 161 -16.78 1.17 -8.87
C LEU A 161 -17.75 0.12 -9.42
N LEU A 162 -18.15 0.22 -10.70
CA LEU A 162 -19.01 -0.79 -11.35
C LEU A 162 -18.33 -2.16 -11.48
N LEU A 163 -16.99 -2.22 -11.37
CA LEU A 163 -16.24 -3.48 -11.46
C LEU A 163 -16.63 -4.48 -10.37
N GLN A 164 -17.17 -4.01 -9.23
CA GLN A 164 -17.65 -4.87 -8.15
C GLN A 164 -18.72 -5.88 -8.61
N HIS A 165 -19.42 -5.61 -9.72
CA HIS A 165 -20.46 -6.48 -10.27
C HIS A 165 -19.99 -7.34 -11.46
N MET A 166 -18.72 -7.25 -11.86
CA MET A 166 -18.21 -7.87 -13.08
C MET A 166 -17.00 -8.80 -12.87
N LEU A 167 -16.29 -8.66 -11.75
CA LEU A 167 -15.01 -9.33 -11.57
C LEU A 167 -15.12 -10.70 -10.88
N TRP A 168 -16.10 -10.90 -10.00
CA TRP A 168 -16.20 -12.12 -9.19
C TRP A 168 -16.69 -13.32 -10.02
N ASN A 169 -16.09 -14.49 -9.79
CA ASN A 169 -16.50 -15.79 -10.31
C ASN A 169 -17.33 -16.55 -9.29
N LEU A 170 -16.91 -16.49 -8.03
CA LEU A 170 -17.59 -17.11 -6.91
C LEU A 170 -18.23 -16.04 -6.01
N PRO A 171 -19.43 -16.28 -5.45
CA PRO A 171 -20.08 -15.33 -4.54
C PRO A 171 -19.22 -14.90 -3.36
N GLU A 172 -18.32 -15.77 -2.90
CA GLU A 172 -17.42 -15.57 -1.76
C GLU A 172 -16.35 -14.50 -2.07
N GLU A 173 -15.92 -14.38 -3.33
CA GLU A 173 -14.92 -13.41 -3.77
C GLU A 173 -15.47 -11.97 -3.79
N ARG A 174 -16.80 -11.82 -3.86
CA ARG A 174 -17.47 -10.53 -4.08
C ARG A 174 -17.04 -9.47 -3.08
N GLU A 175 -17.00 -9.80 -1.79
CA GLU A 175 -16.69 -8.83 -0.75
C GLU A 175 -15.22 -8.39 -0.80
N THR A 176 -14.31 -9.33 -1.05
CA THR A 176 -12.87 -9.07 -1.20
C THR A 176 -12.60 -8.20 -2.42
N ILE A 177 -13.21 -8.52 -3.56
CA ILE A 177 -13.12 -7.74 -4.80
C ILE A 177 -13.68 -6.34 -4.56
N ARG A 178 -14.87 -6.22 -3.96
CA ARG A 178 -15.51 -4.93 -3.66
C ARG A 178 -14.61 -4.04 -2.83
N LYS A 179 -14.08 -4.54 -1.70
CA LYS A 179 -13.13 -3.80 -0.85
C LYS A 179 -11.91 -3.32 -1.63
N THR A 180 -11.36 -4.18 -2.47
CA THR A 180 -10.17 -3.86 -3.27
C THR A 180 -10.46 -2.79 -4.33
N VAL A 181 -11.60 -2.90 -5.03
CA VAL A 181 -12.07 -1.90 -6.00
C VAL A 181 -12.27 -0.55 -5.33
N PHE A 182 -13.01 -0.49 -4.22
CA PHE A 182 -13.28 0.76 -3.52
C PHE A 182 -11.99 1.42 -3.03
N LYS A 183 -11.10 0.64 -2.41
CA LYS A 183 -9.80 1.15 -1.95
C LYS A 183 -9.00 1.79 -3.08
N LEU A 184 -8.88 1.11 -4.23
CA LEU A 184 -8.11 1.62 -5.36
C LEU A 184 -8.77 2.83 -6.03
N VAL A 185 -10.09 2.85 -6.17
CA VAL A 185 -10.81 4.00 -6.74
C VAL A 185 -10.62 5.25 -5.89
N VAL A 186 -10.80 5.08 -4.58
CA VAL A 186 -10.66 6.16 -3.60
C VAL A 186 -9.23 6.70 -3.56
N SER A 187 -8.23 5.84 -3.67
CA SER A 187 -6.82 6.23 -3.62
C SER A 187 -6.22 6.66 -4.96
N GLY A 188 -7.01 6.71 -6.04
CA GLY A 188 -6.51 6.98 -7.40
C GLY A 188 -5.50 5.93 -7.88
N GLY A 189 -5.64 4.68 -7.43
CA GLY A 189 -4.75 3.57 -7.75
C GLY A 189 -3.46 3.54 -6.92
N THR A 190 -3.29 4.43 -5.94
CA THR A 190 -2.12 4.40 -5.04
C THR A 190 -2.32 3.40 -3.90
N ASN A 191 -1.34 2.53 -3.66
CA ASN A 191 -1.39 1.60 -2.53
C ASN A 191 -0.88 2.28 -1.26
N THR A 192 -1.78 2.99 -0.57
CA THR A 192 -1.50 3.69 0.71
C THR A 192 -0.99 2.75 1.80
N GLU A 193 -1.48 1.52 1.81
CA GLU A 193 -1.08 0.49 2.76
C GLU A 193 0.38 0.05 2.54
N LYS A 194 0.80 -0.09 1.29
CA LYS A 194 2.20 -0.36 0.97
C LYS A 194 3.12 0.75 1.49
N LEU A 195 2.71 2.02 1.40
CA LEU A 195 3.50 3.14 1.94
C LEU A 195 3.61 3.09 3.46
N ARG A 196 2.53 2.69 4.14
CA ARG A 196 2.54 2.46 5.59
C ARG A 196 3.51 1.34 5.97
N LEU A 197 3.42 0.19 5.30
CA LEU A 197 4.32 -0.95 5.53
C LEU A 197 5.79 -0.60 5.25
N ASP A 198 6.08 0.04 4.11
CA ASP A 198 7.42 0.55 3.78
C ASP A 198 7.97 1.46 4.91
N SER A 199 7.11 2.25 5.57
CA SER A 199 7.49 3.15 6.67
C SER A 199 7.73 2.41 7.99
N GLU A 200 6.91 1.42 8.31
CA GLU A 200 7.09 0.56 9.49
C GLU A 200 8.34 -0.31 9.38
N ASP A 201 8.59 -0.86 8.19
CA ASP A 201 9.79 -1.64 7.90
C ASP A 201 11.05 -0.79 8.04
N LEU A 202 11.04 0.44 7.51
CA LEU A 202 12.16 1.38 7.64
C LEU A 202 12.42 1.73 9.11
N LYS A 203 11.36 2.02 9.88
CA LYS A 203 11.48 2.29 11.32
C LYS A 203 12.05 1.10 12.09
N THR A 204 11.58 -0.10 11.76
CA THR A 204 12.04 -1.35 12.39
C THR A 204 13.51 -1.61 12.06
N ALA A 205 13.90 -1.47 10.79
CA ALA A 205 15.29 -1.61 10.37
C ALA A 205 16.22 -0.59 11.05
N LEU A 206 15.77 0.66 11.20
CA LEU A 206 16.51 1.69 11.92
C LEU A 206 16.69 1.34 13.40
N ASN A 207 15.63 0.88 14.07
CA ASN A 207 15.69 0.45 15.47
C ASN A 207 16.60 -0.76 15.67
N ILE A 208 16.58 -1.73 14.75
CA ILE A 208 17.49 -2.88 14.79
C ILE A 208 18.93 -2.42 14.63
N ALA A 209 19.21 -1.54 13.66
CA ALA A 209 20.55 -1.01 13.43
C ALA A 209 21.07 -0.21 14.65
N LEU A 210 20.19 0.57 15.30
CA LEU A 210 20.52 1.27 16.54
C LEU A 210 20.81 0.29 17.68
N LYS A 211 20.09 -0.82 17.81
CA LYS A 211 20.31 -1.82 18.88
C LYS A 211 21.43 -2.83 18.58
N ASN A 212 22.10 -2.71 17.43
CA ASN A 212 23.11 -3.70 17.02
C ASN A 212 24.44 -3.52 17.78
N GLU A 213 24.79 -2.31 18.20
CA GLU A 213 25.95 -2.10 19.07
C GLU A 213 25.62 -2.53 20.51
N LEU A 214 26.48 -3.38 21.09
CA LEU A 214 26.32 -3.82 22.46
C LEU A 214 26.80 -2.72 23.42
N PRO A 215 26.06 -2.44 24.51
CA PRO A 215 26.36 -1.34 25.44
C PRO A 215 27.64 -1.62 26.25
N VAL A 216 28.03 -2.89 26.29
CA VAL A 216 29.19 -3.44 26.99
C VAL A 216 29.77 -4.55 26.12
N GLY A 217 31.10 -4.66 26.06
CA GLY A 217 31.74 -5.80 25.40
C GLY A 217 31.35 -7.11 26.08
N VAL A 218 30.85 -8.06 25.31
CA VAL A 218 30.48 -9.40 25.78
C VAL A 218 31.61 -10.35 25.43
N VAL A 219 32.11 -11.13 26.38
CA VAL A 219 33.09 -12.18 26.09
C VAL A 219 32.45 -13.55 26.28
N CYS A 220 32.72 -14.47 25.37
CA CYS A 220 32.38 -15.87 25.59
C CYS A 220 33.44 -16.53 26.48
N ASP A 221 33.00 -17.15 27.58
CA ASP A 221 33.92 -17.79 28.53
C ASP A 221 34.47 -19.13 28.00
N SER A 222 33.83 -19.70 26.99
CA SER A 222 34.19 -21.02 26.43
C SER A 222 35.22 -20.94 25.29
N CYS A 223 35.17 -19.89 24.46
CA CYS A 223 36.08 -19.71 23.32
C CYS A 223 36.95 -18.44 23.41
N GLY A 224 36.68 -17.55 24.36
CA GLY A 224 37.43 -16.30 24.56
C GLY A 224 37.12 -15.21 23.53
N GLU A 225 36.17 -15.40 22.62
CA GLU A 225 35.80 -14.38 21.63
C GLU A 225 35.06 -13.20 22.28
N GLU A 226 35.40 -11.97 21.84
CA GLU A 226 34.78 -10.73 22.29
C GLU A 226 33.82 -10.19 21.21
N PHE A 227 32.59 -9.91 21.63
CA PHE A 227 31.52 -9.38 20.81
C PHE A 227 31.21 -7.94 21.22
N ARG A 228 31.18 -7.06 20.22
CA ARG A 228 30.69 -5.67 20.33
C ARG A 228 29.43 -5.41 19.52
N LEU A 229 29.05 -6.38 18.68
CA LEU A 229 27.86 -6.35 17.85
C LEU A 229 26.94 -7.50 18.22
N ARG A 230 25.66 -7.21 18.36
CA ARG A 230 24.62 -8.19 18.73
C ARG A 230 24.49 -9.28 17.68
N GLU A 231 24.57 -8.92 16.40
CA GLU A 231 24.52 -9.88 15.28
C GLU A 231 25.65 -10.93 15.35
N LYS A 232 26.87 -10.52 15.72
CA LYS A 232 28.00 -11.46 15.86
C LYS A 232 27.83 -12.39 17.06
N LEU A 233 27.27 -11.87 18.15
CA LEU A 233 26.96 -12.65 19.35
C LEU A 233 25.85 -13.70 19.09
N GLU A 234 24.81 -13.31 18.37
CA GLU A 234 23.70 -14.19 17.93
C GLU A 234 24.20 -15.32 17.03
N LEU A 235 25.05 -15.00 16.04
CA LEU A 235 25.67 -15.99 15.16
C LEU A 235 26.55 -16.97 15.92
N HIS A 236 27.34 -16.47 16.88
CA HIS A 236 28.17 -17.32 17.73
C HIS A 236 27.32 -18.24 18.62
N HIS A 237 26.25 -17.73 19.24
CA HIS A 237 25.35 -18.57 20.05
C HIS A 237 24.64 -19.65 19.21
N ALA A 238 24.21 -19.30 17.99
CA ALA A 238 23.61 -20.27 17.08
C ALA A 238 24.58 -21.40 16.67
N ALA A 239 25.87 -21.08 16.53
CA ALA A 239 26.92 -22.07 16.28
C ALA A 239 27.30 -22.87 17.53
N CYS A 240 27.18 -22.27 18.72
CA CYS A 240 27.58 -22.86 20.00
C CYS A 240 26.54 -22.59 21.11
N PRO A 241 25.44 -23.38 21.17
CA PRO A 241 24.31 -23.10 22.05
C PRO A 241 24.63 -23.20 23.55
N ASN A 242 25.62 -24.01 23.92
CA ASN A 242 25.95 -24.31 25.32
C ASN A 242 26.98 -23.34 25.94
N HIS A 243 27.44 -22.34 25.19
CA HIS A 243 28.45 -21.41 25.66
C HIS A 243 27.86 -20.36 26.62
N SER A 244 28.64 -19.99 27.64
CA SER A 244 28.31 -18.92 28.58
C SER A 244 29.07 -17.63 28.25
N TYR A 245 28.54 -16.52 28.75
CA TYR A 245 29.05 -15.20 28.43
C TYR A 245 29.20 -14.32 29.68
N THR A 246 30.20 -13.43 29.64
CA THR A 246 30.46 -12.42 30.67
C THR A 246 30.43 -11.01 30.10
N LEU A 247 29.91 -10.07 30.87
CA LEU A 247 29.86 -8.64 30.53
C LEU A 247 31.12 -7.93 31.06
N LYS A 248 31.89 -7.28 30.18
CA LYS A 248 33.06 -6.47 30.57
C LYS A 248 32.64 -5.08 31.05
N HIS A 249 32.33 -4.93 32.34
CA HIS A 249 32.18 -3.58 32.90
C HIS A 249 33.50 -2.79 32.80
N GLU A 250 33.56 -1.79 31.91
CA GLU A 250 34.63 -0.80 31.93
C GLU A 250 34.52 -0.01 33.23
N GLY A 251 35.39 -0.30 34.20
CA GLY A 251 35.51 0.52 35.40
C GLY A 251 35.88 1.95 35.01
N ASN A 252 35.07 2.92 35.42
CA ASN A 252 35.38 4.35 35.37
C ASN A 252 36.77 4.58 36.00
N LYS A 253 37.79 4.79 35.18
CA LYS A 253 39.15 5.17 35.62
C LYS A 253 39.26 6.61 36.15
N GLN A 254 38.14 7.26 36.50
CA GLN A 254 38.15 8.66 36.97
C GLN A 254 37.81 8.87 38.46
N GLU A 255 37.44 7.83 39.21
CA GLU A 255 37.20 7.96 40.67
C GLU A 255 38.25 7.27 41.56
N ALA A 256 39.28 6.65 40.98
CA ALA A 256 40.33 5.97 41.74
C ALA A 256 41.49 6.89 42.22
N ASN A 257 41.56 8.15 41.78
CA ASN A 257 42.69 9.06 42.07
C ASN A 257 42.38 10.18 43.09
N LYS A 258 41.58 9.90 44.13
CA LYS A 258 41.42 10.83 45.28
C LYS A 258 41.49 10.21 46.67
N GLN A 259 41.91 8.95 46.81
CA GLN A 259 42.13 8.33 48.12
C GLN A 259 43.45 7.55 48.18
N GLU A 260 44.55 8.22 47.84
CA GLU A 260 45.90 7.82 48.25
C GLU A 260 46.58 9.00 48.96
N ALA A 261 46.04 9.37 50.12
CA ALA A 261 46.74 10.22 51.09
C ALA A 261 46.20 9.93 52.50
N ASN A 262 46.56 8.76 53.03
CA ASN A 262 47.03 8.56 54.41
C ASN A 262 46.89 7.08 54.78
N LYS A 263 48.01 6.36 54.64
CA LYS A 263 48.25 5.13 55.39
C LYS A 263 48.65 5.52 56.81
N GLN A 264 47.87 5.08 57.80
CA GLN A 264 48.21 4.84 59.21
C GLN A 264 46.84 4.60 59.89
N GLU A 265 46.45 3.46 60.43
CA GLU A 265 47.17 2.40 61.15
C GLU A 265 46.35 1.09 61.12
N ALA A 266 47.08 -0.01 61.30
CA ALA A 266 46.69 -1.25 61.98
C ALA A 266 45.55 -2.16 61.42
N ASN A 267 46.04 -3.35 61.00
CA ASN A 267 45.49 -4.70 61.22
C ASN A 267 44.52 -5.33 60.22
N LYS A 268 45.12 -6.25 59.44
CA LYS A 268 44.67 -7.63 59.15
C LYS A 268 43.19 -7.80 58.77
N GLN A 269 42.91 -7.71 57.48
CA GLN A 269 42.07 -8.64 56.71
C GLN A 269 42.05 -8.21 55.22
N GLU A 270 43.21 -8.27 54.56
CA GLU A 270 43.32 -8.10 53.11
C GLU A 270 43.58 -9.46 52.46
N ALA A 271 42.51 -10.18 52.14
CA ALA A 271 42.57 -11.31 51.22
C ALA A 271 41.22 -11.63 50.54
N ASN A 272 40.19 -10.76 50.62
CA ASN A 272 38.87 -11.16 50.10
C ASN A 272 37.96 -10.00 49.65
N LYS A 273 38.46 -9.07 48.81
CA LYS A 273 37.64 -7.98 48.24
C LYS A 273 38.00 -7.61 46.79
N GLN A 274 38.36 -8.58 45.95
CA GLN A 274 38.52 -8.37 44.50
C GLN A 274 37.72 -9.33 43.60
N GLU A 275 36.85 -10.19 44.15
CA GLU A 275 36.08 -11.18 43.36
C GLU A 275 34.57 -10.94 43.37
N ALA A 276 34.13 -9.71 43.18
CA ALA A 276 32.71 -9.43 42.96
C ALA A 276 32.53 -8.43 41.81
N ASN A 277 32.42 -8.95 40.58
CA ASN A 277 31.51 -8.42 39.54
C ASN A 277 31.54 -9.14 38.17
N SER A 278 32.16 -10.31 38.02
CA SER A 278 32.08 -11.09 36.76
C SER A 278 30.96 -12.13 36.84
N ARG A 279 29.71 -11.72 36.62
CA ARG A 279 28.56 -12.63 36.60
C ARG A 279 28.52 -13.35 35.25
N ILE A 280 28.48 -14.69 35.27
CA ILE A 280 28.39 -15.55 34.08
C ILE A 280 26.92 -15.73 33.71
N TYR A 281 26.57 -15.48 32.45
CA TYR A 281 25.21 -15.54 31.94
C TYR A 281 25.05 -16.64 30.88
N PRO A 282 24.05 -17.53 31.03
CA PRO A 282 23.46 -18.24 29.89
C PRO A 282 22.88 -17.23 28.89
N TYR A 283 22.87 -17.56 27.60
CA TYR A 283 22.46 -16.64 26.53
C TYR A 283 21.10 -15.95 26.78
N ASP A 284 20.07 -16.70 27.17
CA ASP A 284 18.73 -16.15 27.43
C ASP A 284 18.73 -15.11 28.57
N ASN A 285 19.57 -15.31 29.59
CA ASN A 285 19.72 -14.38 30.70
C ASN A 285 20.61 -13.18 30.33
N LEU A 286 21.62 -13.41 29.47
CA LEU A 286 22.49 -12.37 28.93
C LEU A 286 21.70 -11.38 28.07
N VAL A 287 20.83 -11.88 27.18
CA VAL A 287 19.98 -11.04 26.33
C VAL A 287 19.11 -10.10 27.17
N ARG A 288 18.48 -10.62 28.23
CA ARG A 288 17.67 -9.83 29.17
C ARG A 288 18.49 -8.79 29.93
N GLU A 289 19.72 -9.13 30.31
CA GLU A 289 20.62 -8.18 30.97
C GLU A 289 21.13 -7.11 30.01
N ILE A 290 21.47 -7.46 28.76
CA ILE A 290 21.85 -6.52 27.69
C ILE A 290 20.71 -5.54 27.39
N GLU A 291 19.46 -6.01 27.40
CA GLU A 291 18.28 -5.16 27.22
C GLU A 291 18.08 -4.22 28.42
N SER A 292 18.23 -4.72 29.65
CA SER A 292 18.17 -3.88 30.86
C SER A 292 19.33 -2.86 30.92
N LEU A 293 20.52 -3.23 30.43
CA LEU A 293 21.66 -2.32 30.33
C LEU A 293 21.49 -1.30 29.21
N HIS A 294 20.83 -1.64 28.11
CA HIS A 294 20.42 -0.66 27.10
C HIS A 294 19.46 0.38 27.69
N GLU A 295 18.49 -0.05 28.51
CA GLU A 295 17.56 0.87 29.18
C GLU A 295 18.26 1.75 30.24
N ARG A 296 19.25 1.21 30.96
CA ARG A 296 19.96 1.90 32.05
C ARG A 296 21.12 2.78 31.60
N SER A 297 21.82 2.44 30.52
CA SER A 297 23.09 3.07 30.17
C SER A 297 22.95 4.47 29.59
N GLY A 298 21.82 4.82 28.98
CA GLY A 298 21.60 6.13 28.36
C GLY A 298 22.60 6.50 27.25
N LYS A 299 23.59 5.64 26.95
CA LYS A 299 24.50 5.76 25.81
C LYS A 299 23.66 5.51 24.57
N LYS A 300 23.38 6.57 23.83
CA LYS A 300 22.63 6.47 22.58
C LYS A 300 23.56 5.88 21.54
N ASN A 301 23.22 4.67 21.09
CA ASN A 301 23.99 3.97 20.07
C ASN A 301 24.05 4.81 18.80
N THR A 302 25.21 4.85 18.15
CA THR A 302 25.44 5.71 17.00
C THR A 302 25.62 4.88 15.74
N LEU A 303 24.82 5.15 14.72
CA LEU A 303 24.95 4.49 13.41
C LEU A 303 26.29 4.86 12.75
N SER A 304 26.91 3.92 12.04
CA SER A 304 28.07 4.24 11.19
C SER A 304 27.69 5.22 10.07
N GLN A 305 28.65 6.02 9.60
CA GLN A 305 28.43 6.99 8.53
C GLN A 305 27.79 6.35 7.28
N SER A 306 28.30 5.19 6.86
CA SER A 306 27.78 4.45 5.69
C SER A 306 26.33 3.98 5.86
N GLN A 307 25.95 3.52 7.06
CA GLN A 307 24.57 3.10 7.35
C GLN A 307 23.62 4.31 7.37
N ARG A 308 24.06 5.44 7.94
CA ARG A 308 23.26 6.67 7.96
C ARG A 308 22.95 7.19 6.58
N GLU A 309 23.94 7.28 5.69
CA GLU A 309 23.75 7.78 4.33
C GLU A 309 22.70 6.94 3.56
N VAL A 310 22.71 5.61 3.77
CA VAL A 310 21.70 4.70 3.20
C VAL A 310 20.32 4.98 3.79
N PHE A 311 20.18 5.01 5.13
CA PHE A 311 18.90 5.26 5.78
C PHE A 311 18.34 6.65 5.45
N GLU A 312 19.16 7.70 5.39
CA GLU A 312 18.72 9.05 5.02
C GLU A 312 18.22 9.13 3.58
N LYS A 313 18.87 8.42 2.65
CA LYS A 313 18.45 8.38 1.24
C LYS A 313 17.10 7.68 1.08
N GLU A 314 16.94 6.52 1.70
CA GLU A 314 15.67 5.77 1.67
C GLU A 314 14.56 6.54 2.38
N PHE A 315 14.86 7.14 3.54
CA PHE A 315 13.95 8.02 4.27
C PHE A 315 13.47 9.19 3.41
N LYS A 316 14.38 9.96 2.79
CA LYS A 316 14.01 11.10 1.92
C LYS A 316 13.12 10.66 0.76
N THR A 317 13.43 9.50 0.17
CA THR A 317 12.64 8.94 -0.93
C THR A 317 11.23 8.57 -0.48
N LEU A 318 11.10 7.89 0.67
CA LEU A 318 9.83 7.47 1.22
C LEU A 318 8.99 8.65 1.73
N ALA A 319 9.58 9.57 2.50
CA ALA A 319 8.95 10.79 2.97
C ALA A 319 8.41 11.63 1.81
N GLY A 320 9.21 11.79 0.75
CA GLY A 320 8.77 12.46 -0.47
C GLY A 320 7.58 11.76 -1.14
N ARG A 321 7.53 10.42 -1.16
CA ARG A 321 6.40 9.66 -1.71
C ARG A 321 5.13 9.88 -0.89
N VAL A 322 5.20 9.77 0.45
CA VAL A 322 4.04 9.92 1.33
C VAL A 322 3.46 11.33 1.27
N ASN A 323 4.30 12.36 1.32
CA ASN A 323 3.84 13.75 1.22
C ASN A 323 3.15 14.04 -0.12
N ARG A 324 3.71 13.53 -1.25
CA ARG A 324 3.08 13.69 -2.57
C ARG A 324 1.71 13.01 -2.65
N VAL A 325 1.57 11.82 -2.08
CA VAL A 325 0.29 11.09 -2.10
C VAL A 325 -0.74 11.77 -1.20
N LYS A 326 -0.35 12.23 -0.01
CA LYS A 326 -1.23 12.97 0.90
C LYS A 326 -1.75 14.25 0.25
N GLN A 327 -0.85 15.08 -0.28
CA GLN A 327 -1.22 16.34 -0.92
C GLN A 327 -2.18 16.11 -2.08
N ARG A 328 -1.90 15.11 -2.94
CA ARG A 328 -2.79 14.74 -4.04
C ARG A 328 -4.20 14.37 -3.55
N LEU A 329 -4.30 13.53 -2.53
CA LEU A 329 -5.61 13.10 -2.02
C LEU A 329 -6.41 14.24 -1.38
N GLU A 330 -5.74 15.18 -0.70
CA GLU A 330 -6.41 16.37 -0.19
C GLU A 330 -6.91 17.28 -1.32
N GLU A 331 -6.08 17.53 -2.33
CA GLU A 331 -6.44 18.35 -3.49
C GLU A 331 -7.59 17.73 -4.32
N GLU A 332 -7.62 16.40 -4.42
CA GLU A 332 -8.62 15.69 -5.22
C GLU A 332 -9.92 15.38 -4.46
N LYS A 333 -10.01 15.65 -3.15
CA LYS A 333 -11.18 15.28 -2.33
C LYS A 333 -12.48 15.86 -2.88
N GLU A 334 -12.47 17.17 -3.15
CA GLU A 334 -13.67 17.86 -3.65
C GLU A 334 -13.99 17.46 -5.09
N LEU A 335 -12.96 17.21 -5.91
CA LEU A 335 -13.14 16.67 -7.25
C LEU A 335 -13.78 15.28 -7.21
N LEU A 336 -13.32 14.39 -6.33
CA LEU A 336 -13.89 13.07 -6.15
C LEU A 336 -15.37 13.16 -5.78
N ARG A 337 -15.71 13.99 -4.79
CA ARG A 337 -17.09 14.21 -4.38
C ARG A 337 -17.97 14.65 -5.54
N ASN A 338 -17.53 15.66 -6.29
CA ASN A 338 -18.28 16.16 -7.45
C ASN A 338 -18.47 15.09 -8.53
N LEU A 339 -17.44 14.28 -8.81
CA LEU A 339 -17.55 13.16 -9.76
C LEU A 339 -18.53 12.10 -9.27
N MET A 340 -18.50 11.76 -7.97
CA MET A 340 -19.42 10.78 -7.39
C MET A 340 -20.86 11.27 -7.41
N ASP A 341 -21.11 12.54 -7.11
CA ASP A 341 -22.45 13.13 -7.15
C ASP A 341 -23.02 13.15 -8.56
N ALA A 342 -22.21 13.50 -9.55
CA ALA A 342 -22.59 13.48 -10.97
C ALA A 342 -22.81 12.06 -11.53
N ASN A 343 -22.23 11.03 -10.91
CA ASN A 343 -22.35 9.66 -11.40
C ASN A 343 -23.73 9.06 -11.08
N ILE A 344 -24.53 8.85 -12.14
CA ILE A 344 -25.89 8.29 -12.05
C ILE A 344 -25.92 6.77 -11.82
N TRP A 345 -24.79 6.08 -12.01
CA TRP A 345 -24.72 4.62 -11.92
C TRP A 345 -24.40 4.11 -10.52
N LEU A 346 -24.09 5.01 -9.58
CA LEU A 346 -23.74 4.66 -8.21
C LEU A 346 -24.93 4.85 -7.29
N SER A 347 -25.15 3.87 -6.41
CA SER A 347 -26.14 4.01 -5.35
C SER A 347 -25.68 5.05 -4.32
N ILE A 348 -26.62 5.65 -3.60
CA ILE A 348 -26.32 6.57 -2.48
C ILE A 348 -25.42 5.87 -1.45
N SER A 349 -25.65 4.57 -1.21
CA SER A 349 -24.82 3.76 -0.31
C SER A 349 -23.38 3.66 -0.81
N ASP A 350 -23.15 3.33 -2.08
CA ASP A 350 -21.80 3.22 -2.65
C ASP A 350 -21.08 4.58 -2.63
N LYS A 351 -21.80 5.67 -2.90
CA LYS A 351 -21.26 7.04 -2.81
C LYS A 351 -20.77 7.36 -1.40
N ASN A 352 -21.64 7.16 -0.41
CA ASN A 352 -21.32 7.42 0.99
C ASN A 352 -20.16 6.56 1.50
N GLU A 353 -20.15 5.28 1.13
CA GLU A 353 -19.09 4.35 1.53
C GLU A 353 -17.73 4.76 0.96
N ALA A 354 -17.65 5.10 -0.33
CA ALA A 354 -16.36 5.49 -0.89
C ALA A 354 -15.86 6.83 -0.32
N LEU A 355 -16.75 7.79 -0.04
CA LEU A 355 -16.37 9.03 0.65
C LEU A 355 -15.87 8.78 2.08
N LEU A 356 -16.52 7.87 2.82
CA LEU A 356 -16.06 7.48 4.15
C LEU A 356 -14.69 6.79 4.11
N LEU A 357 -14.47 5.91 3.11
CA LEU A 357 -13.19 5.25 2.90
C LEU A 357 -12.10 6.25 2.52
N HIS A 358 -12.43 7.28 1.76
CA HIS A 358 -11.50 8.37 1.43
C HIS A 358 -11.03 9.09 2.69
N ASP A 359 -11.96 9.47 3.55
CA ASP A 359 -11.65 10.18 4.79
C ASP A 359 -10.84 9.30 5.76
N THR A 360 -11.18 8.01 5.82
CA THR A 360 -10.42 7.03 6.61
C THR A 360 -9.00 6.85 6.08
N GLY A 361 -8.84 6.73 4.75
CA GLY A 361 -7.52 6.60 4.11
C GLY A 361 -6.65 7.84 4.28
N SER A 362 -7.24 9.04 4.22
CA SER A 362 -6.55 10.30 4.50
C SER A 362 -6.08 10.39 5.96
N ALA A 363 -6.90 9.94 6.92
CA ALA A 363 -6.50 9.84 8.32
C ALA A 363 -5.35 8.83 8.54
N GLN A 364 -5.37 7.68 7.87
CA GLN A 364 -4.28 6.69 7.92
C GLN A 364 -2.96 7.24 7.35
N LEU A 365 -3.02 8.02 6.27
CA LEU A 365 -1.85 8.69 5.71
C LEU A 365 -1.27 9.73 6.67
N SER A 366 -2.12 10.42 7.42
CA SER A 366 -1.67 11.33 8.48
C SER A 366 -0.95 10.58 9.62
N GLY A 367 -1.41 9.36 9.95
CA GLY A 367 -0.68 8.45 10.85
C GLY A 367 0.66 7.99 10.28
N THR A 368 0.73 7.74 8.97
CA THR A 368 1.98 7.38 8.28
C THR A 368 2.98 8.54 8.27
N GLU A 369 2.50 9.78 8.11
CA GLU A 369 3.32 10.99 8.24
C GLU A 369 3.88 11.15 9.66
N ALA A 370 3.09 10.84 10.69
CA ALA A 370 3.59 10.82 12.08
C ALA A 370 4.73 9.80 12.26
N LEU A 371 4.61 8.60 11.69
CA LEU A 371 5.70 7.61 11.68
C LEU A 371 6.95 8.14 10.98
N ILE A 372 6.79 8.87 9.88
CA ILE A 372 7.90 9.51 9.16
C ILE A 372 8.57 10.59 10.03
N GLY A 373 7.79 11.39 10.77
CA GLY A 373 8.33 12.36 11.73
C GLY A 373 9.10 11.71 12.88
N GLU A 374 8.68 10.53 13.35
CA GLU A 374 9.44 9.76 14.33
C GLU A 374 10.78 9.25 13.75
N ILE A 375 10.78 8.73 12.52
CA ILE A 375 12.02 8.30 11.84
C ILE A 375 12.95 9.49 11.64
N GLU A 376 12.43 10.65 11.24
CA GLU A 376 13.20 11.89 11.11
C GLU A 376 13.85 12.28 12.43
N SER A 377 13.09 12.23 13.53
CA SER A 377 13.59 12.55 14.87
C SER A 377 14.73 11.62 15.29
N LEU A 378 14.61 10.32 15.00
CA LEU A 378 15.68 9.35 15.25
C LEU A 378 16.94 9.66 14.43
N LEU A 379 16.80 9.99 13.15
CA LEU A 379 17.94 10.34 12.28
C LEU A 379 18.59 11.68 12.67
N VAL A 380 17.81 12.68 13.07
CA VAL A 380 18.33 13.99 13.53
C VAL A 380 19.10 13.85 14.85
N LEU A 381 18.63 13.01 15.78
CA LEU A 381 19.35 12.71 17.02
C LEU A 381 20.73 12.10 16.72
N GLN A 382 20.79 11.18 15.74
CA GLN A 382 22.03 10.58 15.28
C GLN A 382 23.02 11.60 14.68
N ASN A 383 22.51 12.60 13.95
CA ASN A 383 23.34 13.68 13.41
C ASN A 383 23.89 14.62 14.49
N LYS A 384 23.14 14.89 15.56
CA LYS A 384 23.63 15.69 16.69
C LYS A 384 24.73 14.97 17.48
N GLU A 385 24.58 13.67 17.70
CA GLU A 385 25.55 12.86 18.46
C GLU A 385 26.89 12.69 17.75
N PHE A 386 26.85 12.53 16.42
CA PHE A 386 28.07 12.52 15.61
C PHE A 386 28.83 13.85 15.69
N ARG A 387 28.13 14.98 15.57
CA ARG A 387 28.74 16.31 15.67
C ARG A 387 29.31 16.60 17.06
N SER A 388 28.75 16.03 18.13
CA SER A 388 29.35 16.08 19.47
C SER A 388 30.54 15.14 19.68
N GLY A 389 30.69 14.12 18.83
CA GLY A 389 31.85 13.22 18.82
C GLY A 389 33.06 13.78 18.04
N GLU A 390 32.83 14.68 17.08
CA GLU A 390 33.89 15.29 16.26
C GLU A 390 34.48 16.59 16.83
N SER A 391 34.00 17.11 17.96
CA SER A 391 34.52 18.37 18.51
C SER A 391 35.71 18.19 19.47
N ILE A 392 36.87 17.72 18.95
CA ILE A 392 38.21 18.16 19.41
C ILE A 392 39.14 18.23 18.18
N SER A 393 39.75 19.41 17.99
CA SER A 393 40.55 19.92 16.85
C SER A 393 39.68 20.55 15.74
N GLU A 394 39.80 21.84 15.41
CA GLU A 394 40.93 22.75 15.41
C GLU A 394 40.57 24.20 15.83
N ASN A 395 41.56 24.91 16.36
CA ASN A 395 41.56 26.34 16.64
C ASN A 395 41.86 27.16 15.36
N PHE A 396 41.51 28.46 15.43
CA PHE A 396 41.87 29.61 14.53
C PHE A 396 41.00 29.77 13.26
N LYS A 397 40.42 30.92 12.88
CA LYS A 397 40.60 32.34 13.24
C LYS A 397 39.26 33.10 13.14
N SER A 398 39.09 34.04 14.06
CA SER A 398 38.18 35.19 14.02
C SER A 398 38.43 36.09 12.81
N GLY A 399 37.35 36.54 12.16
CA GLY A 399 37.34 37.63 11.19
C GLY A 399 35.93 38.19 11.00
N ASP A 400 35.75 39.46 11.34
CA ASP A 400 34.55 40.29 11.20
C ASP A 400 33.90 40.22 9.81
N PHE A 401 32.56 40.39 9.72
CA PHE A 401 31.93 41.59 9.16
C PHE A 401 30.39 41.51 9.10
N ARG A 402 29.76 42.37 9.90
CA ARG A 402 28.53 43.17 9.73
C ARG A 402 27.35 42.70 8.86
N SER A 403 26.21 42.68 9.54
CA SER A 403 24.86 43.08 9.13
C SER A 403 24.76 44.22 8.11
N GLY A 404 23.85 44.06 7.14
CA GLY A 404 23.35 45.14 6.29
C GLY A 404 21.97 44.81 5.72
N ASP A 405 20.95 45.50 6.24
CA ASP A 405 19.61 45.64 5.66
C ASP A 405 19.66 46.15 4.22
N PHE A 406 18.72 45.75 3.36
CA PHE A 406 18.15 46.69 2.38
C PHE A 406 16.71 46.33 1.97
N ARG A 407 15.90 47.39 1.95
CA ARG A 407 14.45 47.45 1.77
C ARG A 407 14.01 47.35 0.30
N SER A 408 12.80 46.81 0.12
CA SER A 408 11.68 47.28 -0.73
C SER A 408 11.94 48.40 -1.75
N ALA A 409 11.55 48.15 -3.01
CA ALA A 409 11.03 49.18 -3.92
C ALA A 409 9.88 48.64 -4.79
N LYS A 410 8.77 49.38 -4.82
CA LYS A 410 7.61 49.26 -5.72
C LYS A 410 7.84 50.10 -6.98
N SER A 411 7.38 49.62 -8.14
CA SER A 411 6.67 50.31 -9.24
C SER A 411 6.46 49.26 -10.36
N GLY A 412 5.41 49.20 -11.17
CA GLY A 412 4.29 50.07 -11.50
C GLY A 412 3.99 49.95 -13.00
N TYR A 413 2.93 49.19 -13.36
CA TYR A 413 2.13 49.21 -14.61
C TYR A 413 2.77 48.98 -16.00
N SER A 414 2.33 47.93 -16.74
CA SER A 414 1.37 47.98 -17.87
C SER A 414 1.46 46.73 -18.79
N ASP A 415 0.29 46.11 -19.05
CA ASP A 415 -0.04 45.08 -20.07
C ASP A 415 -0.28 45.75 -21.46
N PRO A 416 -0.57 45.05 -22.59
CA PRO A 416 -0.62 43.60 -22.86
C PRO A 416 0.08 43.16 -24.19
N ASP A 417 0.35 41.87 -24.40
CA ASP A 417 -0.10 41.11 -25.59
C ASP A 417 0.42 39.66 -25.68
N ALA A 418 -0.38 38.85 -26.37
CA ALA A 418 -0.39 37.40 -26.47
C ALA A 418 0.88 36.70 -27.01
N ALA A 419 1.24 35.56 -26.41
CA ALA A 419 1.54 34.29 -27.10
C ALA A 419 1.86 33.14 -26.11
N LYS A 420 1.09 32.04 -26.20
CA LYS A 420 1.34 30.77 -25.49
C LYS A 420 2.63 30.08 -25.96
N PRO A 421 3.28 29.28 -25.11
CA PRO A 421 3.63 27.93 -25.56
C PRO A 421 3.35 26.80 -24.53
N LYS A 422 2.73 25.75 -25.08
CA LYS A 422 2.76 24.31 -24.76
C LYS A 422 3.51 23.88 -23.48
N ALA A 423 2.75 23.43 -22.48
CA ALA A 423 3.26 22.56 -21.42
C ALA A 423 3.27 21.09 -21.90
N LYS A 424 4.46 20.50 -21.97
CA LYS A 424 4.66 19.05 -22.05
C LYS A 424 4.34 18.46 -20.68
N VAL A 425 3.29 17.65 -20.59
CA VAL A 425 3.05 16.77 -19.44
C VAL A 425 3.96 15.56 -19.59
N GLN A 426 4.82 15.34 -18.60
CA GLN A 426 5.69 14.17 -18.51
C GLN A 426 4.87 12.95 -18.07
N VAL A 427 5.12 11.83 -18.75
CA VAL A 427 4.58 10.48 -18.50
C VAL A 427 5.07 9.96 -17.14
N PRO A 428 4.28 9.18 -16.37
CA PRO A 428 4.76 8.63 -15.10
C PRO A 428 5.75 7.48 -15.32
N ASP A 429 6.83 7.50 -14.54
CA ASP A 429 7.83 6.45 -14.45
C ASP A 429 7.20 5.09 -14.12
N LEU A 430 7.38 4.16 -15.05
CA LEU A 430 7.20 2.72 -14.85
C LEU A 430 8.13 2.25 -13.72
N GLY A 431 7.57 1.43 -12.84
CA GLY A 431 8.17 1.02 -11.57
C GLY A 431 9.58 0.46 -11.71
N SER A 432 10.52 1.11 -11.02
CA SER A 432 11.82 0.55 -10.68
C SER A 432 11.63 -0.52 -9.59
N ASN A 433 12.14 -1.71 -9.88
CA ASN A 433 12.11 -2.91 -9.05
C ASN A 433 12.93 -2.70 -7.75
N ALA A 434 12.29 -2.17 -6.70
CA ALA A 434 12.87 -2.12 -5.34
C ALA A 434 12.69 -3.45 -4.57
N GLY A 435 11.98 -4.43 -5.14
CA GLY A 435 11.76 -5.75 -4.53
C GLY A 435 13.01 -6.64 -4.43
N GLY A 436 14.11 -6.28 -5.12
CA GLY A 436 15.36 -7.04 -5.10
C GLY A 436 16.30 -6.72 -3.92
N PHE A 437 16.14 -5.58 -3.26
CA PHE A 437 17.10 -5.11 -2.25
C PHE A 437 16.83 -5.69 -0.85
N MET A 438 15.56 -5.87 -0.48
CA MET A 438 15.14 -6.37 0.84
C MET A 438 15.48 -7.85 1.06
N LYS A 439 15.43 -8.70 0.01
CA LYS A 439 15.97 -10.08 0.08
C LYS A 439 17.50 -10.13 0.11
N GLY A 440 18.17 -9.05 -0.32
CA GLY A 440 19.62 -8.93 -0.36
C GLY A 440 20.26 -8.46 0.95
N LEU A 441 19.54 -7.69 1.78
CA LEU A 441 20.08 -7.19 3.05
C LEU A 441 20.29 -8.32 4.07
N GLY A 442 19.35 -9.28 4.19
CA GLY A 442 19.53 -10.46 5.05
C GLY A 442 20.59 -11.47 4.54
N SER A 443 20.95 -11.41 3.26
CA SER A 443 21.95 -12.29 2.62
C SER A 443 23.35 -11.67 2.58
N ARG A 444 23.47 -10.34 2.44
CA ARG A 444 24.77 -9.64 2.38
C ARG A 444 25.42 -9.42 3.74
N PHE A 445 24.65 -9.44 4.82
CA PHE A 445 25.18 -9.43 6.18
C PHE A 445 25.65 -10.82 6.68
N LYS A 446 25.35 -11.90 5.95
CA LYS A 446 25.85 -13.26 6.23
C LYS A 446 27.17 -13.62 5.56
N LEU A 447 27.70 -12.78 4.65
CA LEU A 447 28.91 -13.04 3.89
C LEU A 447 29.79 -11.78 3.81
N ARG A 448 30.39 -11.40 4.94
CA ARG A 448 31.76 -10.87 4.97
C ARG A 448 32.34 -10.84 6.38
#